data_AF-A0A9X3J1V6-F1
#
_entry.id   AF-A0A9X3J1V6-F1
#
_cell.length_a   1.000
_cell.length_b   1.000
_cell.length_c   1.000
_cell.angle_alpha   90.00
_cell.angle_beta   90.00
_cell.angle_gamma   90.00
#
_symmetry.space_group_name_H-M   'P 1'
#
loop_
_entity.id
_entity.type
_entity.pdbx_description
1 polymer ?
#
loop_
_entity_poly.entity_id
_entity_poly.type
_entity_poly.pdbx_seq_one_letter_code
_entity_poly.pdbx_strand_id
1 'polypeptide(L)'
;MPVLRDILVRAAPPAALLAALAWSEAASAGNVGLPRTPVLHRGEACLTRVDRSVDPVVHLDYTIPSIDICLTPDEPADSRTHQFVAFCRDAPPESIPHWLSLADVQANIDSGYFDPAELKPGQVVEDSPYFADCWWPITGAAERRPITCEAARPGVDWDTSALAPGAYVVAGYTYEPVLNDWTPRRGVFRVHDGDLDAAPPAAAIFTTAVDVWYGDPVRLAACVDAMPGSTWRLEYAAMPDEPRLELDWQTLVPVSPVESTEFDIELVLDDVHADVRLHVRLVVEDPEGRTTFAHMPTPGTVLMRKQTGVTGSGGDEPNDFDFCRDNPAADDLPDCGKTSEPESSGQTPDDPGDGCACDSQASSGPMLALLVLLAHRRRRGR
;
A
#
# COMPACT_ATOMS: atom_id res chain seq x y z
N MET A 1 -36.64 -33.67 -65.15
CA MET A 1 -37.39 -34.80 -64.59
C MET A 1 -36.39 -35.78 -63.97
N PRO A 2 -36.59 -36.32 -62.76
CA PRO A 2 -36.94 -35.64 -61.51
C PRO A 2 -36.06 -36.07 -60.29
N VAL A 3 -36.21 -35.37 -59.16
CA VAL A 3 -36.33 -35.90 -57.76
C VAL A 3 -35.11 -36.03 -56.81
N LEU A 4 -35.24 -35.25 -55.70
CA LEU A 4 -34.83 -35.36 -54.28
C LEU A 4 -33.35 -35.66 -53.92
N ARG A 5 -32.58 -34.85 -53.18
CA ARG A 5 -32.76 -34.11 -51.89
C ARG A 5 -33.10 -35.02 -50.70
N ASP A 6 -32.05 -35.54 -50.04
CA ASP A 6 -32.10 -36.02 -48.66
C ASP A 6 -30.98 -35.37 -47.84
N ILE A 7 -31.39 -34.61 -46.82
CA ILE A 7 -30.56 -34.02 -45.78
C ILE A 7 -30.69 -34.94 -44.56
N LEU A 8 -29.64 -35.70 -44.26
CA LEU A 8 -29.51 -36.44 -43.00
C LEU A 8 -28.81 -35.55 -41.97
N VAL A 9 -29.62 -34.83 -41.16
CA VAL A 9 -29.14 -34.25 -39.90
C VAL A 9 -29.00 -35.39 -38.90
N ARG A 10 -27.76 -35.79 -38.61
CA ARG A 10 -27.43 -36.65 -37.46
C ARG A 10 -27.65 -35.84 -36.18
N ALA A 11 -28.63 -36.25 -35.38
CA ALA A 11 -28.76 -35.84 -33.99
C ALA A 11 -27.63 -36.49 -33.18
N ALA A 12 -26.67 -35.67 -32.73
CA ALA A 12 -25.73 -36.05 -31.69
C ALA A 12 -26.41 -35.89 -30.30
N PRO A 13 -26.09 -36.74 -29.30
CA PRO A 13 -26.78 -36.74 -28.03
C PRO A 13 -26.38 -35.54 -27.16
N PRO A 14 -27.28 -35.03 -26.29
CA PRO A 14 -27.11 -33.81 -25.49
C PRO A 14 -26.18 -33.98 -24.26
N ALA A 15 -25.30 -35.00 -24.26
CA ALA A 15 -24.44 -35.29 -23.11
C ALA A 15 -23.22 -34.35 -23.02
N ALA A 16 -22.77 -33.78 -24.14
CA ALA A 16 -21.61 -32.88 -24.15
C ALA A 16 -21.90 -31.47 -23.60
N LEU A 17 -23.18 -31.03 -23.60
CA LEU A 17 -23.54 -29.69 -23.14
C LEU A 17 -23.64 -29.59 -21.60
N LEU A 18 -23.81 -30.70 -20.89
CA LEU A 18 -23.87 -30.74 -19.43
C LEU A 18 -22.48 -30.88 -18.77
N ALA A 19 -21.48 -31.38 -19.50
CA ALA A 19 -20.09 -31.45 -18.99
C ALA A 19 -19.37 -30.09 -19.03
N ALA A 20 -19.77 -29.19 -19.93
CA ALA A 20 -19.20 -27.84 -20.04
C ALA A 20 -19.72 -26.85 -18.99
N LEU A 21 -20.76 -27.21 -18.23
CA LEU A 21 -21.32 -26.38 -17.14
C LEU A 21 -20.82 -26.79 -15.74
N ALA A 22 -20.02 -27.86 -15.64
CA ALA A 22 -19.41 -28.30 -14.38
C ALA A 22 -18.01 -27.72 -14.15
N TRP A 23 -17.51 -26.91 -15.09
CA TRP A 23 -16.27 -26.15 -14.98
C TRP A 23 -16.62 -24.66 -14.81
N SER A 24 -17.57 -24.37 -13.94
CA SER A 24 -17.52 -23.09 -13.25
C SER A 24 -16.32 -23.21 -12.31
N GLU A 25 -15.17 -22.70 -12.74
CA GLU A 25 -14.13 -22.26 -11.80
C GLU A 25 -14.89 -21.47 -10.74
N ALA A 26 -14.92 -22.00 -9.53
CA ALA A 26 -15.40 -21.26 -8.40
C ALA A 26 -14.41 -20.10 -8.29
N ALA A 27 -14.77 -18.94 -8.86
CA ALA A 27 -14.13 -17.69 -8.56
C ALA A 27 -14.28 -17.54 -7.06
N SER A 28 -13.25 -17.96 -6.32
CA SER A 28 -13.20 -17.79 -4.88
C SER A 28 -13.12 -16.28 -4.70
N ALA A 29 -14.09 -15.70 -4.00
CA ALA A 29 -13.98 -14.32 -3.59
C ALA A 29 -12.63 -14.19 -2.87
N GLY A 30 -11.71 -13.41 -3.45
CA GLY A 30 -10.41 -13.14 -2.83
C GLY A 30 -10.61 -12.57 -1.43
N ASN A 31 -9.57 -12.61 -0.60
CA ASN A 31 -9.53 -12.07 0.77
C ASN A 31 -9.69 -10.52 0.85
N VAL A 32 -10.40 -9.91 -0.09
CA VAL A 32 -10.62 -8.46 -0.29
C VAL A 32 -11.31 -7.78 0.92
N GLY A 33 -11.81 -8.55 1.90
CA GLY A 33 -12.52 -8.05 3.07
C GLY A 33 -11.71 -7.97 4.38
N LEU A 34 -10.48 -8.51 4.44
CA LEU A 34 -9.66 -8.44 5.65
C LEU A 34 -8.85 -7.13 5.69
N PRO A 35 -8.64 -6.53 6.89
CA PRO A 35 -7.70 -5.42 7.05
C PRO A 35 -6.33 -5.82 6.54
N ARG A 36 -5.67 -4.93 5.79
CA ARG A 36 -4.31 -5.16 5.32
C ARG A 36 -3.35 -5.25 6.50
N THR A 37 -2.25 -5.95 6.29
CA THR A 37 -1.21 -6.18 7.30
C THR A 37 0.11 -5.52 6.89
N PRO A 38 0.17 -4.18 6.85
CA PRO A 38 1.38 -3.45 6.44
C PRO A 38 2.55 -3.67 7.40
N VAL A 39 3.74 -3.30 6.93
CA VAL A 39 4.93 -3.13 7.78
C VAL A 39 4.70 -1.96 8.73
N LEU A 40 4.89 -2.18 10.04
CA LEU A 40 4.90 -1.11 11.03
C LEU A 40 6.34 -0.89 11.50
N HIS A 41 7.02 0.09 10.92
CA HIS A 41 8.40 0.44 11.27
C HIS A 41 8.52 0.83 12.75
N ARG A 42 9.63 0.47 13.38
CA ARG A 42 9.93 0.75 14.80
C ARG A 42 11.26 1.47 14.93
N GLY A 43 11.46 2.12 16.10
CA GLY A 43 12.71 2.82 16.41
C GLY A 43 13.05 3.93 15.40
N GLU A 44 12.03 4.58 14.84
CA GLU A 44 12.21 5.56 13.78
C GLU A 44 12.86 6.84 14.33
N ALA A 45 13.99 7.23 13.74
CA ALA A 45 14.62 8.53 13.94
C ALA A 45 14.35 9.40 12.72
N CYS A 46 14.21 10.72 12.92
CA CYS A 46 14.02 11.64 11.80
C CYS A 46 15.21 11.59 10.83
N LEU A 47 16.43 11.54 11.36
CA LEU A 47 17.65 11.48 10.56
C LEU A 47 18.60 10.44 11.13
N THR A 48 19.12 9.56 10.28
CA THR A 48 20.14 8.57 10.63
C THR A 48 21.35 8.73 9.72
N ARG A 49 22.54 8.99 10.27
CA ARG A 49 23.79 9.01 9.50
C ARG A 49 24.40 7.61 9.46
N VAL A 50 24.82 7.18 8.27
CA VAL A 50 25.44 5.88 8.02
C VAL A 50 26.81 6.11 7.41
N ASP A 51 27.86 5.93 8.21
CA ASP A 51 29.25 6.01 7.73
C ASP A 51 29.70 4.63 7.28
N ARG A 52 29.69 4.41 5.96
CA ARG A 52 30.05 3.12 5.37
C ARG A 52 31.50 2.72 5.61
N SER A 53 32.36 3.68 5.93
CA SER A 53 33.77 3.43 6.25
C SER A 53 33.97 2.86 7.65
N VAL A 54 32.96 2.98 8.51
CA VAL A 54 32.98 2.51 9.90
C VAL A 54 32.09 1.29 10.08
N ASP A 55 30.79 1.42 9.76
CA ASP A 55 29.80 0.35 9.83
C ASP A 55 28.74 0.57 8.73
N PRO A 56 28.79 -0.20 7.63
CA PRO A 56 27.84 -0.05 6.53
C PRO A 56 26.49 -0.74 6.80
N VAL A 57 26.34 -1.47 7.91
CA VAL A 57 25.11 -2.23 8.19
C VAL A 57 24.19 -1.44 9.11
N VAL A 58 22.94 -1.28 8.68
CA VAL A 58 21.88 -0.64 9.46
C VAL A 58 20.83 -1.67 9.83
N HIS A 59 20.52 -1.79 11.12
CA HIS A 59 19.41 -2.62 11.57
C HIS A 59 18.08 -1.86 11.49
N LEU A 60 17.05 -2.49 10.95
CA LEU A 60 15.70 -1.95 10.83
C LEU A 60 14.70 -2.84 11.57
N ASP A 61 14.18 -2.34 12.68
CA ASP A 61 13.13 -2.99 13.45
C ASP A 61 11.75 -2.73 12.83
N TYR A 62 10.90 -3.76 12.82
CA TYR A 62 9.49 -3.61 12.45
C TYR A 62 8.60 -4.62 13.17
N THR A 63 7.31 -4.33 13.23
CA THR A 63 6.25 -5.26 13.64
C THR A 63 5.17 -5.30 12.56
N ILE A 64 4.18 -6.16 12.75
CA ILE A 64 2.98 -6.28 11.92
C ILE A 64 1.75 -5.98 12.79
N PRO A 65 0.59 -5.57 12.24
CA PRO A 65 -0.62 -5.37 13.04
C PRO A 65 -1.33 -6.69 13.37
N SER A 66 -1.16 -7.72 12.54
CA SER A 66 -1.65 -9.09 12.74
C SER A 66 -0.89 -10.05 11.82
N ILE A 67 -0.96 -11.36 12.12
CA ILE A 67 -0.46 -12.43 11.25
C ILE A 67 -1.36 -12.54 10.01
N ASP A 68 -0.76 -12.72 8.84
CA ASP A 68 -1.48 -12.94 7.59
C ASP A 68 -0.68 -13.86 6.65
N ILE A 69 -1.07 -15.12 6.59
CA ILE A 69 -0.36 -16.15 5.81
C ILE A 69 -1.31 -17.03 4.98
N CYS A 70 -2.61 -16.76 5.06
CA CYS A 70 -3.62 -17.63 4.45
C CYS A 70 -3.87 -17.20 3.01
N LEU A 71 -3.43 -18.04 2.08
CA LEU A 71 -3.61 -17.82 0.65
C LEU A 71 -4.94 -18.34 0.16
N THR A 72 -5.56 -17.61 -0.77
CA THR A 72 -6.63 -18.19 -1.59
C THR A 72 -6.03 -19.07 -2.69
N PRO A 73 -6.78 -20.04 -3.26
CA PRO A 73 -6.25 -20.96 -4.27
C PRO A 73 -5.64 -20.29 -5.51
N ASP A 74 -6.13 -19.09 -5.84
CA ASP A 74 -5.75 -18.35 -7.05
C ASP A 74 -4.64 -17.31 -6.78
N GLU A 75 -4.25 -17.13 -5.51
CA GLU A 75 -3.22 -16.17 -5.09
C GLU A 75 -1.81 -16.71 -5.35
N PRO A 76 -0.83 -15.88 -5.78
CA PRO A 76 0.55 -16.32 -5.93
C PRO A 76 1.12 -16.90 -4.63
N ALA A 77 1.93 -17.96 -4.74
CA ALA A 77 2.44 -18.70 -3.59
C ALA A 77 3.39 -17.89 -2.68
N ASP A 78 4.00 -16.82 -3.19
CA ASP A 78 4.91 -15.94 -2.47
C ASP A 78 4.27 -14.60 -2.05
N SER A 79 2.95 -14.46 -2.24
CA SER A 79 2.15 -13.37 -1.67
C SER A 79 2.07 -13.47 -0.14
N ARG A 80 1.44 -12.49 0.51
CA ARG A 80 1.41 -12.33 1.98
C ARG A 80 2.82 -12.24 2.56
N THR A 81 3.62 -11.41 1.93
CA THR A 81 5.00 -11.19 2.32
C THR A 81 5.34 -9.72 2.40
N HIS A 82 6.33 -9.42 3.23
CA HIS A 82 6.98 -8.13 3.31
C HIS A 82 8.33 -8.14 2.59
N GLN A 83 8.66 -7.03 1.95
CA GLN A 83 9.96 -6.76 1.37
C GLN A 83 10.37 -5.32 1.69
N PHE A 84 11.64 -5.06 1.96
CA PHE A 84 12.13 -3.71 2.28
C PHE A 84 12.92 -3.15 1.11
N VAL A 85 12.71 -1.87 0.80
CA VAL A 85 13.35 -1.17 -0.32
C VAL A 85 13.82 0.20 0.15
N ALA A 86 15.03 0.58 -0.27
CA ALA A 86 15.57 1.92 -0.10
C ALA A 86 15.45 2.69 -1.42
N PHE A 87 15.05 3.95 -1.37
CA PHE A 87 14.96 4.86 -2.52
C PHE A 87 15.90 6.05 -2.32
N CYS A 88 16.68 6.43 -3.35
CA CYS A 88 17.58 7.60 -3.27
C CYS A 88 16.87 8.95 -3.47
N ARG A 89 15.56 8.90 -3.70
CA ARG A 89 14.67 10.03 -3.90
C ARG A 89 13.41 9.75 -3.14
N ASP A 90 12.99 10.73 -2.37
CA ASP A 90 11.69 10.69 -1.72
C ASP A 90 10.60 11.10 -2.69
N ALA A 91 9.43 10.49 -2.58
CA ALA A 91 8.28 10.74 -3.44
C ALA A 91 7.01 10.86 -2.61
N PRO A 92 5.97 11.56 -3.10
CA PRO A 92 4.63 11.40 -2.55
C PRO A 92 4.27 9.90 -2.57
N PRO A 93 3.75 9.31 -1.48
CA PRO A 93 3.49 7.87 -1.41
C PRO A 93 2.61 7.34 -2.54
N GLU A 94 1.62 8.12 -2.97
CA GLU A 94 0.71 7.80 -4.09
C GLU A 94 1.42 7.79 -5.45
N SER A 95 2.65 8.32 -5.51
CA SER A 95 3.52 8.29 -6.69
C SER A 95 4.45 7.08 -6.70
N ILE A 96 4.54 6.29 -5.62
CA ILE A 96 5.27 5.02 -5.64
C ILE A 96 4.44 4.01 -6.43
N PRO A 97 4.98 3.42 -7.51
CA PRO A 97 4.27 2.42 -8.29
C PRO A 97 3.78 1.25 -7.45
N HIS A 98 2.55 0.82 -7.74
CA HIS A 98 1.85 -0.23 -6.99
C HIS A 98 2.58 -1.58 -6.96
N TRP A 99 3.28 -1.92 -8.04
CA TRP A 99 4.04 -3.15 -8.16
C TRP A 99 5.53 -2.86 -7.98
N LEU A 100 6.20 -3.70 -7.19
CA LEU A 100 7.65 -3.60 -7.07
C LEU A 100 8.35 -4.07 -8.35
N SER A 101 7.97 -5.23 -8.89
CA SER A 101 8.65 -5.82 -10.06
C SER A 101 7.69 -6.30 -11.15
N LEU A 102 8.19 -6.41 -12.38
CA LEU A 102 7.48 -7.05 -13.49
C LEU A 102 7.26 -8.55 -13.21
N ALA A 103 8.15 -9.18 -12.44
CA ALA A 103 8.01 -10.57 -12.03
C ALA A 103 6.76 -10.77 -11.16
N ASP A 104 6.48 -9.85 -10.24
CA ASP A 104 5.26 -9.88 -9.40
C ASP A 104 4.00 -9.77 -10.25
N VAL A 105 4.00 -8.83 -11.21
CA VAL A 105 2.88 -8.66 -12.14
C VAL A 105 2.66 -9.94 -12.95
N GLN A 106 3.73 -10.52 -13.49
CA GLN A 106 3.63 -11.73 -14.31
C GLN A 106 3.14 -12.94 -13.50
N ALA A 107 3.59 -13.10 -12.26
CA ALA A 107 3.12 -14.19 -11.40
C ALA A 107 1.60 -14.12 -11.15
N ASN A 108 1.05 -12.92 -11.02
CA ASN A 108 -0.39 -12.71 -10.85
C ASN A 108 -1.19 -12.89 -12.14
N ILE A 109 -0.61 -12.53 -13.29
CA ILE A 109 -1.22 -12.83 -14.61
C ILE A 109 -1.27 -14.35 -14.81
N ASP A 110 -0.17 -15.04 -14.52
CA ASP A 110 -0.04 -16.48 -14.71
C ASP A 110 -0.98 -17.29 -13.80
N SER A 111 -1.28 -16.78 -12.59
CA SER A 111 -2.27 -17.38 -11.68
C SER A 111 -3.71 -17.00 -12.02
N GLY A 112 -3.95 -16.11 -12.98
CA GLY A 112 -5.27 -15.60 -13.32
C GLY A 112 -5.83 -14.58 -12.32
N TYR A 113 -5.02 -14.14 -11.35
CA TYR A 113 -5.41 -13.22 -10.28
C TYR A 113 -5.39 -11.75 -10.71
N PHE A 114 -4.72 -11.43 -11.81
CA PHE A 114 -4.65 -10.07 -12.38
C PHE A 114 -4.90 -10.07 -13.89
N ASP A 115 -5.77 -9.16 -14.36
CA ASP A 115 -6.00 -8.95 -15.79
C ASP A 115 -4.88 -8.08 -16.38
N PRO A 116 -4.08 -8.58 -17.35
CA PRO A 116 -3.04 -7.79 -17.99
C PRO A 116 -3.55 -6.51 -18.67
N ALA A 117 -4.85 -6.43 -19.01
CA ALA A 117 -5.45 -5.21 -19.56
C ALA A 117 -5.56 -4.06 -18.52
N GLU A 118 -5.44 -4.37 -17.23
CA GLU A 118 -5.46 -3.38 -16.15
C GLU A 118 -4.08 -2.77 -15.86
N LEU A 119 -2.99 -3.36 -16.39
CA LEU A 119 -1.65 -2.82 -16.22
C LEU A 119 -1.46 -1.54 -17.03
N LYS A 120 -1.25 -0.42 -16.33
CA LYS A 120 -0.96 0.89 -16.91
C LYS A 120 0.54 1.19 -16.85
N PRO A 121 1.06 2.00 -17.79
CA PRO A 121 2.44 2.49 -17.70
C PRO A 121 2.72 3.19 -16.36
N GLY A 122 3.90 2.94 -15.78
CA GLY A 122 4.31 3.54 -14.51
C GLY A 122 3.73 2.89 -13.25
N GLN A 123 3.04 1.74 -13.38
CA GLN A 123 2.56 0.97 -12.22
C GLN A 123 3.59 -0.01 -11.64
N VAL A 124 4.79 -0.10 -12.22
CA VAL A 124 5.89 -0.94 -11.74
C VAL A 124 7.12 -0.09 -11.41
N VAL A 125 7.76 -0.32 -10.26
CA VAL A 125 8.97 0.43 -9.84
C VAL A 125 10.11 0.27 -10.84
N GLU A 126 10.35 -0.96 -11.33
CA GLU A 126 11.37 -1.27 -12.33
C GLU A 126 11.27 -0.43 -13.61
N ASP A 127 10.04 -0.12 -14.04
CA ASP A 127 9.76 0.65 -15.26
C ASP A 127 9.50 2.14 -14.99
N SER A 128 9.57 2.57 -13.72
CA SER A 128 9.30 3.95 -13.36
C SER A 128 10.47 4.85 -13.75
N PRO A 129 10.27 5.84 -14.64
CA PRO A 129 11.34 6.78 -14.98
C PRO A 129 11.76 7.65 -13.77
N TYR A 130 10.88 7.79 -12.77
CA TYR A 130 11.17 8.54 -11.56
C TYR A 130 12.16 7.80 -10.64
N PHE A 131 11.98 6.49 -10.51
CA PHE A 131 12.82 5.64 -9.67
C PHE A 131 13.93 4.93 -10.43
N ALA A 132 14.06 5.12 -11.74
CA ALA A 132 15.17 4.58 -12.51
C ALA A 132 16.52 4.86 -11.82
N ASP A 133 17.28 3.79 -11.59
CA ASP A 133 18.57 3.79 -10.89
C ASP A 133 18.54 4.39 -9.46
N CYS A 134 17.36 4.44 -8.84
CA CYS A 134 17.13 5.11 -7.57
C CYS A 134 16.31 4.29 -6.56
N TRP A 135 16.34 2.96 -6.72
CA TRP A 135 15.78 2.04 -5.74
C TRP A 135 16.71 0.84 -5.56
N TRP A 136 16.78 0.31 -4.34
CA TRP A 136 17.61 -0.83 -3.97
C TRP A 136 16.83 -1.75 -3.04
N PRO A 137 16.70 -3.04 -3.37
CA PRO A 137 16.12 -4.00 -2.43
C PRO A 137 17.04 -4.14 -1.21
N ILE A 138 16.48 -3.95 -0.03
CA ILE A 138 17.13 -4.27 1.26
C ILE A 138 17.02 -5.78 1.50
N THR A 139 15.83 -6.33 1.24
CA THR A 139 15.60 -7.77 1.15
C THR A 139 15.25 -8.11 -0.29
N GLY A 140 15.89 -9.12 -0.87
CA GLY A 140 15.57 -9.61 -2.22
C GLY A 140 14.23 -10.33 -2.29
N ALA A 141 13.72 -10.60 -3.50
CA ALA A 141 12.46 -11.34 -3.69
C ALA A 141 12.50 -12.75 -3.06
N ALA A 142 13.64 -13.43 -3.11
CA ALA A 142 13.83 -14.73 -2.46
C ALA A 142 13.93 -14.66 -0.92
N GLU A 143 14.10 -13.46 -0.37
CA GLU A 143 14.22 -13.17 1.07
C GLU A 143 12.95 -12.50 1.61
N ARG A 144 11.88 -12.49 0.80
CA ARG A 144 10.55 -12.04 1.21
C ARG A 144 10.14 -12.74 2.50
N ARG A 145 9.60 -11.95 3.41
CA ARG A 145 9.31 -12.36 4.78
C ARG A 145 7.82 -12.65 4.91
N PRO A 146 7.38 -13.87 5.24
CA PRO A 146 5.97 -14.13 5.53
C PRO A 146 5.46 -13.21 6.63
N ILE A 147 4.22 -12.75 6.54
CA ILE A 147 3.64 -11.81 7.52
C ILE A 147 3.31 -12.58 8.82
N THR A 148 4.34 -12.79 9.62
CA THR A 148 4.34 -13.53 10.89
C THR A 148 5.27 -12.84 11.89
N CYS A 149 5.05 -13.04 13.17
CA CYS A 149 5.95 -12.50 14.19
C CYS A 149 7.30 -13.23 14.27
N GLU A 150 7.36 -14.50 13.89
CA GLU A 150 8.64 -15.20 13.73
C GLU A 150 9.53 -14.50 12.69
N ALA A 151 8.96 -14.08 11.56
CA ALA A 151 9.69 -13.36 10.54
C ALA A 151 9.93 -11.88 10.90
N ALA A 152 9.03 -11.22 11.64
CA ALA A 152 9.17 -9.79 11.95
C ALA A 152 10.17 -9.49 13.07
N ARG A 153 10.16 -10.26 14.16
CA ARG A 153 10.98 -9.99 15.37
C ARG A 153 12.48 -9.84 15.12
N PRO A 154 13.12 -10.58 14.20
CA PRO A 154 14.55 -10.41 13.94
C PRO A 154 14.90 -9.09 13.25
N GLY A 155 13.93 -8.29 12.79
CA GLY A 155 14.18 -7.12 11.96
C GLY A 155 14.80 -7.49 10.60
N VAL A 156 15.36 -6.48 9.94
CA VAL A 156 16.17 -6.65 8.71
C VAL A 156 17.46 -5.85 8.81
N ASP A 157 18.56 -6.47 8.37
CA ASP A 157 19.85 -5.80 8.24
C ASP A 157 20.01 -5.27 6.82
N TRP A 158 20.29 -3.98 6.71
CA TRP A 158 20.53 -3.30 5.44
C TRP A 158 22.02 -3.01 5.26
N ASP A 159 22.66 -3.72 4.34
CA ASP A 159 24.02 -3.43 3.91
C ASP A 159 24.04 -2.26 2.91
N THR A 160 24.58 -1.13 3.35
CA THR A 160 24.70 0.10 2.55
C THR A 160 26.01 0.22 1.79
N SER A 161 26.92 -0.77 1.90
CA SER A 161 28.28 -0.70 1.36
C SER A 161 28.32 -0.42 -0.15
N ALA A 162 27.34 -0.92 -0.91
CA ALA A 162 27.24 -0.76 -2.35
C ALA A 162 26.51 0.52 -2.81
N LEU A 163 25.93 1.30 -1.91
CA LEU A 163 25.16 2.50 -2.24
C LEU A 163 26.05 3.68 -2.61
N ALA A 164 25.54 4.67 -3.31
CA ALA A 164 26.26 5.94 -3.45
C ALA A 164 26.09 6.76 -2.16
N PRO A 165 27.02 7.66 -1.81
CA PRO A 165 26.75 8.66 -0.77
C PRO A 165 25.54 9.51 -1.15
N GLY A 166 24.62 9.72 -0.22
CA GLY A 166 23.35 10.39 -0.50
C GLY A 166 22.30 10.22 0.58
N ALA A 167 21.11 10.76 0.29
CA ALA A 167 19.93 10.58 1.11
C ALA A 167 19.12 9.37 0.59
N TYR A 168 18.63 8.55 1.52
CA TYR A 168 17.82 7.38 1.23
C TYR A 168 16.61 7.33 2.14
N VAL A 169 15.43 7.09 1.57
CA VAL A 169 14.21 6.78 2.33
C VAL A 169 13.93 5.29 2.22
N VAL A 170 13.38 4.70 3.27
CA VAL A 170 13.07 3.26 3.31
C VAL A 170 11.56 3.07 3.30
N ALA A 171 11.07 2.09 2.57
CA ALA A 171 9.68 1.67 2.62
C ALA A 171 9.57 0.15 2.75
N GLY A 172 8.54 -0.29 3.47
CA GLY A 172 8.09 -1.68 3.49
C GLY A 172 7.06 -1.89 2.39
N TYR A 173 7.34 -2.83 1.50
CA TYR A 173 6.41 -3.32 0.48
C TYR A 173 5.63 -4.50 1.06
N THR A 174 4.31 -4.38 1.07
CA THR A 174 3.39 -5.48 1.39
C THR A 174 2.89 -6.08 0.10
N TYR A 175 3.36 -7.27 -0.21
CA TYR A 175 2.95 -8.02 -1.39
C TYR A 175 1.67 -8.79 -1.07
N GLU A 176 0.53 -8.14 -1.30
CA GLU A 176 -0.82 -8.69 -1.15
C GLU A 176 -1.66 -8.36 -2.40
N PRO A 177 -1.41 -9.05 -3.52
CA PRO A 177 -2.07 -8.75 -4.77
C PRO A 177 -3.61 -8.81 -4.69
N VAL A 178 -4.34 -8.07 -5.52
CA VAL A 178 -3.89 -7.00 -6.44
C VAL A 178 -3.75 -5.66 -5.72
N LEU A 179 -3.67 -5.68 -4.40
CA LEU A 179 -3.84 -4.55 -3.49
C LEU A 179 -2.58 -4.41 -2.63
N ASN A 180 -1.43 -4.53 -3.28
CA ASN A 180 -0.13 -4.30 -2.68
C ASN A 180 -0.08 -2.92 -2.03
N ASP A 181 0.75 -2.77 -1.02
CA ASP A 181 0.85 -1.52 -0.28
C ASP A 181 2.29 -1.14 0.01
N TRP A 182 2.53 0.17 0.13
CA TRP A 182 3.81 0.74 0.49
C TRP A 182 3.68 1.49 1.81
N THR A 183 4.42 1.05 2.81
CA THR A 183 4.48 1.75 4.10
C THR A 183 5.83 2.46 4.23
N PRO A 184 5.87 3.80 4.04
CA PRO A 184 7.11 4.55 4.19
C PRO A 184 7.55 4.53 5.66
N ARG A 185 8.86 4.39 5.87
CA ARG A 185 9.49 4.63 7.17
C ARG A 185 9.62 6.14 7.36
N ARG A 186 9.31 6.62 8.56
CA ARG A 186 9.58 8.00 8.96
C ARG A 186 11.10 8.26 8.98
N GLY A 187 11.46 9.45 8.53
CA GLY A 187 12.84 9.91 8.53
C GLY A 187 13.63 9.52 7.28
N VAL A 188 14.90 9.88 7.31
CA VAL A 188 15.84 9.70 6.18
C VAL A 188 17.18 9.15 6.66
N PHE A 189 17.80 8.33 5.82
CA PHE A 189 19.16 7.86 6.01
C PHE A 189 20.12 8.70 5.17
N ARG A 190 21.17 9.21 5.80
CA ARG A 190 22.28 9.91 5.16
C ARG A 190 23.47 8.96 5.09
N VAL A 191 23.67 8.34 3.92
CA VAL A 191 24.81 7.46 3.64
C VAL A 191 26.01 8.29 3.21
N HIS A 192 27.18 8.07 3.82
CA HIS A 192 28.41 8.81 3.53
C HIS A 192 29.68 7.99 3.81
N ASP A 193 30.85 8.53 3.43
CA ASP A 193 32.18 7.91 3.60
C ASP A 193 33.10 8.82 4.45
N GLY A 194 32.63 9.25 5.62
CA GLY A 194 33.31 10.22 6.48
C GLY A 194 33.22 11.71 6.06
N ASP A 195 32.80 12.01 4.82
CA ASP A 195 32.53 13.38 4.36
C ASP A 195 31.03 13.58 4.09
N LEU A 196 30.37 14.37 4.94
CA LEU A 196 28.94 14.67 4.83
C LEU A 196 28.65 15.71 3.75
N ASP A 197 29.61 16.57 3.42
CA ASP A 197 29.44 17.69 2.50
C ASP A 197 29.62 17.24 1.03
N ALA A 198 30.16 16.03 0.81
CA ALA A 198 30.35 15.42 -0.51
C ALA A 198 29.04 15.07 -1.25
N ALA A 199 27.89 15.05 -0.56
CA ALA A 199 26.59 14.71 -1.14
C ALA A 199 25.57 15.85 -0.96
N PRO A 200 24.50 15.93 -1.80
CA PRO A 200 23.39 16.89 -1.64
C PRO A 200 22.78 16.83 -0.24
N PRO A 201 22.00 17.80 0.27
CA PRO A 201 21.37 17.70 1.60
C PRO A 201 20.55 16.42 1.82
N ALA A 202 20.38 16.00 3.07
CA ALA A 202 19.36 15.01 3.46
C ALA A 202 18.30 15.70 4.31
N ALA A 203 17.04 15.35 4.13
CA ALA A 203 15.96 15.90 4.93
C ALA A 203 14.79 14.93 5.05
N ALA A 204 14.02 15.09 6.12
CA ALA A 204 12.72 14.43 6.30
C ALA A 204 11.73 15.42 6.92
N ILE A 205 10.45 15.21 6.63
CA ILE A 205 9.33 15.97 7.20
C ILE A 205 8.20 15.01 7.58
N PHE A 206 7.58 15.23 8.72
CA PHE A 206 6.46 14.43 9.17
C PHE A 206 5.53 15.24 10.07
N THR A 207 4.33 14.70 10.27
CA THR A 207 3.33 15.23 11.20
C THR A 207 2.90 14.11 12.13
N THR A 208 2.54 14.46 13.37
CA THR A 208 1.80 13.56 14.25
C THR A 208 0.29 13.81 14.18
N ALA A 209 -0.14 14.90 13.55
CA ALA A 209 -1.55 15.24 13.37
C ALA A 209 -2.06 14.69 12.04
N VAL A 210 -3.10 13.86 12.09
CA VAL A 210 -3.71 13.18 10.94
C VAL A 210 -4.85 14.01 10.33
N ASP A 211 -5.57 14.77 11.17
CA ASP A 211 -6.61 15.71 10.79
C ASP A 211 -6.34 17.05 11.49
N VAL A 212 -6.37 18.16 10.76
CA VAL A 212 -6.22 19.51 11.33
C VAL A 212 -7.52 20.29 11.11
N TRP A 213 -8.05 20.87 12.18
CA TRP A 213 -9.27 21.67 12.08
C TRP A 213 -8.99 23.03 11.47
N TYR A 214 -10.00 23.57 10.79
CA TYR A 214 -9.92 24.92 10.26
C TYR A 214 -9.57 25.94 11.35
N GLY A 215 -8.53 26.75 11.12
CA GLY A 215 -8.05 27.77 12.05
C GLY A 215 -7.08 27.26 13.13
N ASP A 216 -6.93 25.94 13.27
CA ASP A 216 -5.91 25.37 14.16
C ASP A 216 -4.54 25.34 13.47
N PRO A 217 -3.45 25.54 14.21
CA PRO A 217 -2.11 25.43 13.65
C PRO A 217 -1.79 23.99 13.25
N VAL A 218 -1.28 23.81 12.04
CA VAL A 218 -0.61 22.58 11.61
C VAL A 218 0.80 22.59 12.19
N ARG A 219 1.19 21.49 12.84
CA ARG A 219 2.54 21.29 13.38
C ARG A 219 3.25 20.20 12.60
N LEU A 220 4.35 20.57 11.97
CA LEU A 220 5.22 19.67 11.23
C LEU A 220 6.55 19.60 11.95
N ALA A 221 7.11 18.39 12.07
CA ALA A 221 8.47 18.19 12.51
C ALA A 221 9.34 17.93 11.28
N ALA A 222 10.54 18.51 11.26
CA ALA A 222 11.49 18.35 10.19
C ALA A 222 12.89 18.11 10.74
N CYS A 223 13.70 17.40 9.96
CA CYS A 223 15.13 17.33 10.17
C CYS A 223 15.88 17.50 8.87
N VAL A 224 17.07 18.06 8.98
CA VAL A 224 17.95 18.41 7.87
C VAL A 224 19.39 18.11 8.27
N ASP A 225 20.11 17.42 7.39
CA ASP A 225 21.57 17.32 7.42
C ASP A 225 22.12 17.94 6.14
N ALA A 226 22.74 19.12 6.31
CA ALA A 226 23.16 19.95 5.21
C ALA A 226 24.34 20.84 5.62
N MET A 227 25.05 21.36 4.62
CA MET A 227 26.18 22.25 4.80
C MET A 227 25.79 23.56 5.51
N PRO A 228 26.73 24.20 6.24
CA PRO A 228 26.52 25.55 6.73
C PRO A 228 26.16 26.53 5.61
N GLY A 229 25.09 27.30 5.80
CA GLY A 229 24.57 28.23 4.79
C GLY A 229 23.47 27.66 3.89
N SER A 230 23.08 26.39 4.09
CA SER A 230 21.89 25.82 3.47
C SER A 230 20.61 26.56 3.87
N THR A 231 19.61 26.48 2.99
CA THR A 231 18.28 27.06 3.19
C THR A 231 17.21 26.00 3.02
N TRP A 232 16.04 26.25 3.59
CA TRP A 232 14.86 25.42 3.43
C TRP A 232 13.63 26.27 3.11
N ARG A 233 12.62 25.64 2.51
CA ARG A 233 11.28 26.20 2.28
C ARG A 233 10.25 25.09 2.27
N LEU A 234 9.01 25.41 2.59
CA LEU A 234 7.90 24.47 2.40
C LEU A 234 7.17 24.78 1.11
N GLU A 235 6.86 23.72 0.37
CA GLU A 235 5.97 23.76 -0.77
C GLU A 235 4.76 22.86 -0.52
N TYR A 236 3.68 23.17 -1.22
CA TYR A 236 2.48 22.37 -1.21
C TYR A 236 1.92 22.22 -2.63
N ALA A 237 1.17 21.15 -2.85
CA ALA A 237 0.35 20.95 -4.03
C ALA A 237 -0.99 20.36 -3.61
N ALA A 238 -2.08 20.78 -4.26
CA ALA A 238 -3.37 20.13 -4.07
C ALA A 238 -3.32 18.72 -4.69
N MET A 239 -3.87 17.73 -3.98
CA MET A 239 -3.99 16.40 -4.56
C MET A 239 -4.97 16.42 -5.73
N PRO A 240 -4.58 15.93 -6.92
CA PRO A 240 -5.51 15.76 -8.01
C PRO A 240 -6.47 14.59 -7.72
N ASP A 241 -7.66 14.61 -8.33
CA ASP A 241 -8.60 13.48 -8.27
C ASP A 241 -8.07 12.22 -8.98
N GLU A 242 -7.08 12.38 -9.87
CA GLU A 242 -6.42 11.32 -10.63
C GLU A 242 -4.89 11.41 -10.43
N PRO A 243 -4.18 10.29 -10.23
CA PRO A 243 -2.72 10.30 -10.04
C PRO A 243 -1.99 11.02 -11.19
N ARG A 244 -1.03 11.89 -10.84
CA ARG A 244 -0.16 12.59 -11.80
C ARG A 244 1.27 12.60 -11.30
N LEU A 245 2.21 12.40 -12.23
CA LEU A 245 3.64 12.45 -11.95
C LEU A 245 4.13 13.88 -11.65
N GLU A 246 3.49 14.88 -12.25
CA GLU A 246 3.83 16.29 -12.06
C GLU A 246 2.69 17.00 -11.33
N LEU A 247 3.02 17.52 -10.14
CA LEU A 247 2.15 18.35 -9.32
C LEU A 247 2.55 19.82 -9.48
N ASP A 248 1.56 20.72 -9.42
CA ASP A 248 1.79 22.17 -9.45
C ASP A 248 2.16 22.67 -8.05
N TRP A 249 3.45 22.65 -7.75
CA TRP A 249 3.98 23.01 -6.44
C TRP A 249 3.99 24.53 -6.24
N GLN A 250 3.42 24.96 -5.12
CA GLN A 250 3.39 26.35 -4.68
C GLN A 250 4.14 26.52 -3.37
N THR A 251 4.69 27.71 -3.13
CA THR A 251 5.38 27.99 -1.86
C THR A 251 4.36 28.18 -0.74
N LEU A 252 4.51 27.39 0.33
CA LEU A 252 3.73 27.50 1.56
C LEU A 252 4.45 28.37 2.60
N VAL A 253 5.74 28.08 2.83
CA VAL A 253 6.61 28.86 3.72
C VAL A 253 7.80 29.35 2.89
N PRO A 254 8.11 30.66 2.91
CA PRO A 254 9.21 31.21 2.15
C PRO A 254 10.57 30.68 2.63
N VAL A 255 11.60 30.93 1.81
CA VAL A 255 12.98 30.52 2.09
C VAL A 255 13.46 31.03 3.45
N SER A 256 14.00 30.11 4.24
CA SER A 256 14.55 30.34 5.58
C SER A 256 15.91 29.65 5.72
N PRO A 257 16.84 30.16 6.55
CA PRO A 257 18.11 29.49 6.79
C PRO A 257 17.92 28.18 7.58
N VAL A 258 18.79 27.20 7.33
CA VAL A 258 18.92 26.01 8.20
C VAL A 258 19.75 26.40 9.42
N GLU A 259 19.09 26.57 10.56
CA GLU A 259 19.74 26.97 11.83
C GLU A 259 19.99 25.79 12.78
N SER A 260 19.29 24.67 12.57
CA SER A 260 19.37 23.47 13.39
C SER A 260 19.09 22.23 12.55
N THR A 261 19.54 21.07 13.04
CA THR A 261 19.33 19.78 12.37
C THR A 261 17.92 19.23 12.54
N GLU A 262 17.20 19.66 13.57
CA GLU A 262 15.82 19.28 13.86
C GLU A 262 15.06 20.51 14.31
N PHE A 263 13.86 20.71 13.79
CA PHE A 263 13.02 21.87 14.11
C PHE A 263 11.54 21.59 13.84
N ASP A 264 10.69 22.33 14.56
CA ASP A 264 9.25 22.34 14.35
C ASP A 264 8.85 23.50 13.44
N ILE A 265 7.87 23.25 12.58
CA ILE A 265 7.25 24.24 11.71
C ILE A 265 5.78 24.33 12.11
N GLU A 266 5.39 25.48 12.62
CA GLU A 266 3.99 25.79 12.93
C GLU A 266 3.44 26.74 11.87
N LEU A 267 2.32 26.36 11.24
CA LEU A 267 1.67 27.19 10.22
C LEU A 267 0.16 27.14 10.34
N VAL A 268 -0.49 28.27 10.04
CA VAL A 268 -1.95 28.36 9.93
C VAL A 268 -2.29 28.44 8.46
N LEU A 269 -3.01 27.44 7.97
CA LEU A 269 -3.49 27.40 6.60
C LEU A 269 -4.69 28.35 6.41
N ASP A 270 -4.80 28.98 5.25
CA ASP A 270 -5.85 29.96 4.97
C ASP A 270 -7.09 29.32 4.30
N ASP A 271 -8.09 30.15 3.97
CA ASP A 271 -9.33 29.71 3.33
C ASP A 271 -9.14 28.99 1.99
N VAL A 272 -8.04 29.26 1.29
CA VAL A 272 -7.74 28.65 -0.02
C VAL A 272 -7.39 27.17 0.14
N HIS A 273 -6.93 26.75 1.31
CA HIS A 273 -6.57 25.38 1.64
C HIS A 273 -7.70 24.58 2.30
N ALA A 274 -8.82 25.22 2.62
CA ALA A 274 -9.93 24.58 3.31
C ALA A 274 -10.59 23.48 2.45
N ASP A 275 -10.86 22.32 3.04
CA ASP A 275 -11.45 21.15 2.39
C ASP A 275 -10.60 20.57 1.23
N VAL A 276 -9.33 20.94 1.13
CA VAL A 276 -8.37 20.42 0.14
C VAL A 276 -7.38 19.46 0.82
N ARG A 277 -7.10 18.33 0.17
CA ARG A 277 -5.99 17.45 0.56
C ARG A 277 -4.70 18.00 -0.03
N LEU A 278 -3.72 18.30 0.82
CA LEU A 278 -2.44 18.86 0.39
C LEU A 278 -1.34 17.81 0.46
N HIS A 279 -0.55 17.67 -0.60
CA HIS A 279 0.82 17.18 -0.49
C HIS A 279 1.69 18.33 -0.02
N VAL A 280 2.50 18.11 1.01
CA VAL A 280 3.51 19.07 1.48
C VAL A 280 4.87 18.45 1.29
N ARG A 281 5.84 19.28 0.88
CA ARG A 281 7.24 18.88 0.86
C ARG A 281 8.15 19.97 1.41
N LEU A 282 9.21 19.54 2.06
CA LEU A 282 10.35 20.36 2.43
C LEU A 282 11.35 20.35 1.28
N VAL A 283 11.78 21.53 0.86
CA VAL A 283 12.85 21.69 -0.13
C VAL A 283 14.06 22.27 0.60
N VAL A 284 15.19 21.58 0.53
CA VAL A 284 16.46 22.03 1.13
C VAL A 284 17.48 22.23 0.02
N GLU A 285 18.12 23.40 -0.01
CA GLU A 285 19.16 23.76 -0.96
C GLU A 285 20.44 24.13 -0.21
N ASP A 286 21.59 23.62 -0.66
CA ASP A 286 22.89 23.98 -0.11
C ASP A 286 23.61 25.10 -0.88
N PRO A 287 24.71 25.65 -0.33
CA PRO A 287 25.46 26.71 -1.01
C PRO A 287 26.07 26.33 -2.37
N GLU A 288 26.15 25.03 -2.69
CA GLU A 288 26.59 24.54 -3.99
C GLU A 288 25.44 24.44 -5.02
N GLY A 289 24.21 24.74 -4.59
CA GLY A 289 23.00 24.66 -5.40
C GLY A 289 22.43 23.24 -5.53
N ARG A 290 22.87 22.30 -4.69
CA ARG A 290 22.31 20.93 -4.67
C ARG A 290 21.03 20.93 -3.83
N THR A 291 20.01 20.23 -4.31
CA THR A 291 18.67 20.24 -3.70
C THR A 291 18.22 18.84 -3.31
N THR A 292 17.52 18.75 -2.18
CA THR A 292 16.73 17.58 -1.77
C THR A 292 15.28 17.97 -1.53
N PHE A 293 14.38 17.03 -1.83
CA PHE A 293 12.96 17.12 -1.57
C PHE A 293 12.58 16.04 -0.57
N ALA A 294 11.93 16.42 0.52
CA ALA A 294 11.35 15.48 1.48
C ALA A 294 9.83 15.67 1.49
N HIS A 295 9.09 14.64 1.13
CA HIS A 295 7.64 14.64 1.05
C HIS A 295 7.06 14.15 2.38
N MET A 296 5.94 14.74 2.80
CA MET A 296 5.26 14.25 3.99
C MET A 296 4.68 12.85 3.71
N PRO A 297 4.98 11.84 4.54
CA PRO A 297 4.43 10.50 4.34
C PRO A 297 2.92 10.49 4.59
N THR A 298 2.20 9.62 3.92
CA THR A 298 0.77 9.36 4.14
C THR A 298 0.56 8.68 5.49
N PRO A 299 -0.57 8.92 6.18
CA PRO A 299 -1.74 9.72 5.79
C PRO A 299 -1.57 11.25 5.90
N GLY A 300 -0.34 11.79 5.94
CA GLY A 300 0.02 13.21 6.02
C GLY A 300 -0.50 14.13 4.90
N THR A 301 -1.57 13.77 4.21
CA THR A 301 -2.51 14.76 3.67
C THR A 301 -3.06 15.59 4.83
N VAL A 302 -2.68 16.86 4.90
CA VAL A 302 -3.37 17.81 5.77
C VAL A 302 -4.76 18.03 5.19
N LEU A 303 -5.76 17.38 5.78
CA LEU A 303 -7.16 17.62 5.45
C LEU A 303 -7.70 18.68 6.41
N MET A 304 -7.90 19.90 5.89
CA MET A 304 -8.60 20.93 6.64
C MET A 304 -10.10 20.68 6.58
N ARG A 305 -10.72 20.33 7.71
CA ARG A 305 -12.20 20.25 7.79
C ARG A 305 -12.78 21.53 8.39
N LYS A 306 -13.78 22.10 7.72
CA LYS A 306 -14.66 23.09 8.36
C LYS A 306 -15.44 22.43 9.49
N GLN A 307 -15.35 23.01 10.68
CA GLN A 307 -15.98 22.47 11.89
C GLN A 307 -17.50 22.34 11.70
N THR A 308 -18.01 21.12 11.61
CA THR A 308 -19.45 20.81 11.57
C THR A 308 -19.85 19.94 12.76
N GLY A 309 -19.64 20.47 13.97
CA GLY A 309 -20.12 19.86 15.21
C GLY A 309 -19.35 18.60 15.65
N VAL A 310 -19.13 18.52 16.96
CA VAL A 310 -18.37 17.48 17.70
C VAL A 310 -16.84 17.61 17.58
N THR A 311 -16.24 18.10 18.66
CA THR A 311 -14.80 18.11 18.91
C THR A 311 -14.35 16.72 19.33
N GLY A 312 -13.79 15.95 18.41
CA GLY A 312 -12.91 14.83 18.72
C GLY A 312 -11.47 15.28 18.51
N SER A 313 -10.69 15.41 19.59
CA SER A 313 -9.22 15.52 19.48
C SER A 313 -8.70 14.11 19.20
N GLY A 314 -8.69 13.73 17.93
CA GLY A 314 -8.06 12.50 17.44
C GLY A 314 -6.58 12.74 17.18
N GLY A 315 -5.85 13.18 18.21
CA GLY A 315 -4.41 13.01 18.21
C GLY A 315 -4.14 11.60 18.67
N ASP A 316 -4.10 10.63 17.75
CA ASP A 316 -3.58 9.32 18.08
C ASP A 316 -2.10 9.52 18.43
N GLU A 317 -1.77 9.50 19.71
CA GLU A 317 -0.40 9.29 20.14
C GLU A 317 0.12 8.05 19.39
N PRO A 318 1.38 8.05 18.91
CA PRO A 318 1.92 6.90 18.21
C PRO A 318 1.71 5.67 19.09
N ASN A 319 0.90 4.73 18.61
CA ASN A 319 0.62 3.51 19.32
C ASN A 319 1.92 2.71 19.45
N ASP A 320 2.59 2.82 20.60
CA ASP A 320 3.84 2.11 20.89
C ASP A 320 3.61 0.61 21.15
N PHE A 321 2.37 0.13 21.00
CA PHE A 321 2.07 -1.31 21.01
C PHE A 321 2.85 -2.02 19.91
N ASP A 322 3.70 -2.96 20.30
CA ASP A 322 4.39 -3.87 19.41
C ASP A 322 3.60 -5.18 19.41
N PHE A 323 2.84 -5.46 18.35
CA PHE A 323 2.03 -6.67 18.27
C PHE A 323 2.87 -7.94 18.49
N CYS A 324 4.07 -8.02 17.88
CA CYS A 324 4.88 -9.22 17.93
C CYS A 324 5.56 -9.46 19.28
N ARG A 325 5.77 -8.41 20.06
CA ARG A 325 6.32 -8.49 21.41
C ARG A 325 5.25 -8.54 22.49
N ASP A 326 4.20 -7.74 22.34
CA ASP A 326 3.26 -7.40 23.41
C ASP A 326 1.95 -8.19 23.33
N ASN A 327 1.61 -8.79 22.17
CA ASN A 327 0.43 -9.65 22.05
C ASN A 327 0.76 -11.11 22.46
N PRO A 328 0.13 -11.68 23.50
CA PRO A 328 0.36 -13.06 23.89
C PRO A 328 -0.07 -14.10 22.84
N ALA A 329 -0.93 -13.72 21.90
CA ALA A 329 -1.37 -14.54 20.77
C ALA A 329 -0.59 -14.25 19.46
N ALA A 330 0.53 -13.51 19.53
CA ALA A 330 1.33 -13.12 18.36
C ALA A 330 1.92 -14.30 17.56
N ASP A 331 1.98 -15.48 18.16
CA ASP A 331 2.51 -16.70 17.55
C ASP A 331 1.41 -17.71 17.18
N ASP A 332 0.14 -17.40 17.47
CA ASP A 332 -0.98 -18.26 17.13
C ASP A 332 -1.29 -18.12 15.63
N LEU A 333 -0.74 -19.05 14.83
CA LEU A 333 -0.96 -19.05 13.40
C LEU A 333 -2.44 -19.29 13.07
N PRO A 334 -3.02 -18.54 12.11
CA PRO A 334 -4.39 -18.74 11.70
C PRO A 334 -4.59 -20.13 11.08
N ASP A 335 -5.74 -20.74 11.32
CA ASP A 335 -6.16 -21.93 10.58
C ASP A 335 -6.59 -21.51 9.17
N CYS A 336 -5.69 -21.68 8.20
CA CYS A 336 -5.95 -21.35 6.79
C CYS A 336 -6.91 -22.32 6.08
N GLY A 337 -7.62 -23.17 6.84
CA GLY A 337 -8.70 -23.99 6.35
C GLY A 337 -8.22 -25.13 5.46
N LYS A 338 -8.09 -26.32 6.03
CA LYS A 338 -8.43 -27.52 5.26
C LYS A 338 -9.94 -27.70 5.34
N THR A 339 -10.69 -27.07 4.44
CA THR A 339 -12.16 -27.24 4.27
C THR A 339 -12.83 -27.89 5.46
N SER A 340 -13.00 -27.14 6.55
CA SER A 340 -13.70 -27.63 7.72
C SER A 340 -15.13 -27.90 7.28
N GLU A 341 -15.52 -29.17 7.28
CA GLU A 341 -16.94 -29.55 7.18
C GLU A 341 -17.74 -28.68 8.16
N PRO A 342 -18.96 -28.26 7.81
CA PRO A 342 -19.71 -27.33 8.66
C PRO A 342 -19.91 -27.96 10.03
N GLU A 343 -19.27 -27.39 11.05
CA GLU A 343 -19.55 -27.73 12.43
C GLU A 343 -21.01 -27.41 12.72
N SER A 344 -21.81 -28.46 12.79
CA SER A 344 -23.16 -28.43 13.32
C SER A 344 -23.07 -28.08 14.80
N SER A 345 -23.18 -26.79 15.11
CA SER A 345 -23.43 -26.33 16.46
C SER A 345 -24.82 -26.78 16.88
N GLY A 346 -24.85 -27.71 17.83
CA GLY A 346 -26.08 -28.20 18.45
C GLY A 346 -26.84 -27.08 19.14
N GLN A 347 -28.10 -26.91 18.74
CA GLN A 347 -29.08 -26.08 19.44
C GLN A 347 -29.42 -26.67 20.81
N THR A 348 -29.38 -25.84 21.84
CA THR A 348 -30.27 -25.94 23.03
C THR A 348 -30.74 -24.53 23.38
N PRO A 349 -32.00 -24.31 23.83
CA PRO A 349 -32.73 -23.05 23.68
C PRO A 349 -32.77 -22.14 24.93
N ASP A 350 -33.34 -20.94 24.74
CA ASP A 350 -33.73 -19.86 25.69
C ASP A 350 -32.62 -18.81 25.98
N ASP A 351 -32.80 -17.48 25.96
CA ASP A 351 -33.94 -16.55 26.15
C ASP A 351 -33.68 -15.21 25.36
N PRO A 352 -34.65 -14.30 25.15
CA PRO A 352 -34.57 -13.23 24.15
C PRO A 352 -33.91 -11.93 24.69
N GLY A 353 -32.94 -11.41 23.95
CA GLY A 353 -32.32 -10.11 24.20
C GLY A 353 -32.14 -9.34 22.90
N ASP A 354 -32.69 -8.13 22.87
CA ASP A 354 -32.71 -7.17 21.77
C ASP A 354 -31.33 -6.97 21.10
N GLY A 355 -31.26 -7.27 19.81
CA GLY A 355 -30.11 -6.96 18.97
C GLY A 355 -30.53 -6.94 17.50
N CYS A 356 -30.35 -5.79 16.84
CA CYS A 356 -30.76 -5.54 15.46
C CYS A 356 -30.19 -6.60 14.49
N ALA A 357 -31.07 -7.46 13.97
CA ALA A 357 -30.77 -8.35 12.87
C ALA A 357 -30.97 -7.62 11.54
N CYS A 358 -29.92 -7.57 10.72
CA CYS A 358 -30.04 -7.28 9.29
C CYS A 358 -30.63 -8.50 8.59
N ASP A 359 -31.95 -8.52 8.41
CA ASP A 359 -32.63 -9.48 7.55
C ASP A 359 -32.28 -9.20 6.08
N SER A 360 -31.30 -9.91 5.53
CA SER A 360 -31.14 -10.01 4.08
C SER A 360 -32.07 -11.10 3.56
N GLN A 361 -33.29 -10.69 3.24
CA GLN A 361 -34.27 -11.53 2.57
C GLN A 361 -33.73 -11.93 1.18
N ALA A 362 -33.13 -13.11 1.09
CA ALA A 362 -32.72 -13.71 -0.17
C ALA A 362 -33.97 -14.09 -0.98
N SER A 363 -34.34 -13.28 -1.97
CA SER A 363 -35.37 -13.63 -2.95
C SER A 363 -34.85 -14.73 -3.87
N SER A 364 -35.09 -15.98 -3.50
CA SER A 364 -34.92 -17.13 -4.37
C SER A 364 -36.06 -17.17 -5.39
N GLY A 365 -35.71 -17.10 -6.69
CA GLY A 365 -36.67 -17.21 -7.79
C GLY A 365 -35.99 -17.59 -9.11
N PRO A 366 -36.16 -18.83 -9.62
CA PRO A 366 -35.53 -19.28 -10.85
C PRO A 366 -36.35 -18.83 -12.06
N MET A 367 -36.02 -17.68 -12.65
CA MET A 367 -36.66 -17.16 -13.88
C MET A 367 -35.74 -17.27 -15.11
N LEU A 368 -35.10 -18.43 -15.31
CA LEU A 368 -34.34 -18.70 -16.53
C LEU A 368 -34.69 -20.03 -17.23
N ALA A 369 -35.60 -20.83 -16.67
CA ALA A 369 -36.05 -22.07 -17.30
C ALA A 369 -37.25 -21.92 -18.26
N LEU A 370 -37.93 -20.75 -18.30
CA LEU A 370 -39.18 -20.59 -19.06
C LEU A 370 -39.02 -20.07 -20.51
N LEU A 371 -37.85 -19.56 -20.90
CA LEU A 371 -37.65 -19.00 -22.25
C LEU A 371 -37.26 -20.06 -23.31
N VAL A 372 -36.75 -21.22 -22.91
CA VAL A 372 -36.36 -22.29 -23.85
C VAL A 372 -37.58 -23.14 -24.28
N LEU A 373 -38.62 -23.26 -23.46
CA LEU A 373 -39.82 -24.03 -23.80
C LEU A 373 -40.82 -23.30 -24.70
N LEU A 374 -40.77 -21.97 -24.79
CA LEU A 374 -41.66 -21.17 -25.65
C LEU A 374 -41.15 -21.02 -27.10
N ALA A 375 -39.85 -21.22 -27.35
CA ALA A 375 -39.29 -21.23 -28.70
C ALA A 375 -39.61 -22.53 -29.48
N HIS A 376 -39.85 -23.64 -28.79
CA HIS A 376 -40.11 -24.93 -29.45
C HIS A 376 -41.57 -25.14 -29.91
N ARG A 377 -42.51 -24.30 -29.46
CA ARG A 377 -43.94 -24.44 -29.81
C ARG A 377 -44.40 -23.61 -31.00
N ARG A 378 -43.56 -22.73 -31.58
CA ARG A 378 -43.89 -21.89 -32.75
C ARG A 378 -43.45 -22.44 -34.11
N ARG A 379 -42.92 -23.67 -34.19
CA ARG A 379 -42.47 -24.29 -35.47
C ARG A 379 -43.28 -25.50 -35.96
N ARG A 380 -44.48 -25.73 -35.43
CA ARG A 380 -45.47 -26.65 -36.01
C ARG A 380 -46.78 -25.90 -36.22
N GLY A 381 -46.92 -25.27 -37.38
CA GLY A 381 -48.10 -24.47 -37.73
C GLY A 381 -47.89 -23.57 -38.93
N ARG A 382 -47.35 -24.12 -40.03
CA ARG A 382 -47.60 -23.73 -41.42
C ARG A 382 -47.02 -24.77 -42.35
#